data_AF-A0A2M9C4S9-F1
#
_entry.id   AF-A0A2M9C4S9-F1
#
_cell.length_a   1.000
_cell.length_b   1.000
_cell.length_c   1.000
_cell.angle_alpha   90.00
_cell.angle_beta   90.00
_cell.angle_gamma   90.00
#
_symmetry.space_group_name_H-M   'P 1'
#
loop_
_entity.id
_entity.type
_entity.pdbx_description
1 polymer ?
#
loop_
_entity_poly.entity_id
_entity_poly.type
_entity_poly.pdbx_seq_one_letter_code
_entity_poly.pdbx_strand_id
1 'polypeptide(L)'
;MAAAAGATGVALAMTSCIGLPRAACPAIGWLNTATVVVEDAGHLVSRLEFCIDEACHSAQGPEETVRGATGGPTTTGAPGAHAGDDADAATGPGAQADSGAQADPDEQADPDAPAAGSTRVWTLDLMMTAPDEVLVWALDAGGDILHEQSFALDWARVGGSEECGGPARADPLFLTVG
;
A
#
# COMPACT_ATOMS: atom_id res chain seq x y z
N MET A 1 -49.98 -68.79 -25.30
CA MET A 1 -50.31 -67.37 -25.57
C MET A 1 -50.53 -66.70 -24.22
N ALA A 2 -49.98 -65.55 -23.83
CA ALA A 2 -48.70 -64.89 -24.05
C ALA A 2 -48.52 -64.04 -22.77
N ALA A 3 -47.34 -64.04 -22.15
CA ALA A 3 -47.05 -63.27 -20.93
C ALA A 3 -46.81 -61.80 -21.28
N ALA A 4 -47.45 -60.87 -20.59
CA ALA A 4 -47.18 -59.43 -20.70
C ALA A 4 -46.45 -58.96 -19.44
N ALA A 5 -45.13 -58.81 -19.58
CA ALA A 5 -44.28 -58.17 -18.58
C ALA A 5 -44.40 -56.64 -18.72
N GLY A 6 -44.99 -55.98 -17.72
CA GLY A 6 -44.99 -54.53 -17.62
C GLY A 6 -43.65 -54.05 -17.08
N ALA A 7 -42.85 -53.41 -17.94
CA ALA A 7 -41.61 -52.75 -17.54
C ALA A 7 -41.95 -51.40 -16.89
N THR A 8 -41.82 -51.31 -15.56
CA THR A 8 -41.89 -50.04 -14.83
C THR A 8 -40.58 -49.28 -15.04
N GLY A 9 -40.59 -48.28 -15.91
CA GLY A 9 -39.46 -47.36 -16.09
C GLY A 9 -39.32 -46.46 -14.87
N VAL A 10 -38.28 -46.68 -14.06
CA VAL A 10 -37.87 -45.74 -13.01
C VAL A 10 -37.10 -44.62 -13.70
N ALA A 11 -37.76 -43.48 -13.90
CA ALA A 11 -37.10 -42.25 -14.32
C ALA A 11 -36.28 -41.71 -13.13
N LEU A 12 -34.98 -41.99 -13.12
CA LEU A 12 -34.02 -41.31 -12.26
C LEU A 12 -33.95 -39.85 -12.72
N ALA A 13 -34.66 -38.96 -12.01
CA ALA A 13 -34.45 -37.53 -12.13
C ALA A 13 -33.03 -37.23 -11.64
N MET A 14 -32.09 -37.11 -12.57
CA MET A 14 -30.78 -36.54 -12.31
C MET A 14 -31.01 -35.11 -11.84
N THR A 15 -31.05 -34.91 -10.52
CA THR A 15 -31.09 -33.59 -9.90
C THR A 15 -29.74 -32.94 -10.20
N SER A 16 -29.68 -32.24 -11.34
CA SER A 16 -28.55 -31.41 -11.70
C SER A 16 -28.40 -30.34 -10.63
N CYS A 17 -27.15 -30.04 -10.26
CA CYS A 17 -26.79 -28.99 -9.29
C CYS A 17 -27.06 -27.57 -9.83
N ILE A 18 -28.20 -27.33 -10.48
CA ILE A 18 -28.66 -26.01 -10.91
C ILE A 18 -29.36 -25.37 -9.71
N GLY A 19 -28.55 -24.98 -8.73
CA GLY A 19 -29.01 -24.50 -7.44
C GLY A 19 -27.86 -23.93 -6.61
N LEU A 20 -26.98 -23.14 -7.22
CA LEU A 20 -26.08 -22.27 -6.47
C LEU A 20 -26.68 -20.86 -6.41
N PRO A 21 -27.49 -20.51 -5.38
CA PRO A 21 -27.76 -19.12 -5.06
C PRO A 21 -26.80 -18.68 -3.95
N ARG A 22 -25.48 -18.80 -4.17
CA ARG A 22 -24.49 -18.16 -3.29
C ARG A 22 -23.32 -17.79 -4.16
N ALA A 23 -23.08 -16.49 -4.33
CA ALA A 23 -21.77 -16.01 -4.75
C ALA A 23 -20.78 -16.60 -3.73
N ALA A 24 -20.11 -17.69 -4.10
CA ALA A 24 -19.07 -18.27 -3.28
C ALA A 24 -17.92 -17.28 -3.35
N CYS A 25 -17.78 -16.45 -2.32
CA CYS A 25 -16.69 -15.51 -2.21
C CYS A 25 -15.40 -16.33 -2.28
N PRO A 26 -14.56 -16.14 -3.31
CA PRO A 26 -13.29 -16.84 -3.35
C PRO A 26 -12.55 -16.44 -2.08
N ALA A 27 -12.00 -17.42 -1.35
CA ALA A 27 -11.26 -17.19 -0.11
C ALA A 27 -9.89 -16.53 -0.39
N ILE A 28 -9.91 -15.38 -1.06
CA ILE A 28 -8.78 -14.50 -1.28
C ILE A 28 -8.84 -13.51 -0.13
N GLY A 29 -7.87 -13.58 0.79
CA GLY A 29 -7.74 -12.60 1.85
C GLY A 29 -7.54 -11.20 1.26
N TRP A 30 -8.09 -10.19 1.92
CA TRP A 30 -7.87 -8.79 1.57
C TRP A 30 -7.12 -8.07 2.70
N LEU A 31 -6.43 -7.01 2.31
CA LEU A 31 -5.76 -6.10 3.23
C LEU A 31 -6.61 -4.84 3.38
N ASN A 32 -6.73 -4.38 4.61
CA ASN A 32 -7.18 -3.04 4.91
C ASN A 32 -5.95 -2.16 5.11
N THR A 33 -6.03 -0.91 4.67
CA THR A 33 -4.87 -0.01 4.67
C THR A 33 -5.18 1.29 5.42
N ALA A 34 -4.32 1.66 6.37
CA ALA A 34 -4.32 2.98 6.99
C ALA A 34 -2.99 3.69 6.70
N THR A 35 -3.00 5.01 6.59
CA THR A 35 -1.82 5.81 6.28
C THR A 35 -1.56 6.80 7.40
N VAL A 36 -0.31 6.90 7.85
CA VAL A 36 0.13 7.93 8.81
C VAL A 36 1.06 8.89 8.10
N VAL A 37 0.74 10.18 8.21
CA VAL A 37 1.55 11.30 7.75
C VAL A 37 2.22 11.90 8.98
N VAL A 38 3.55 11.81 9.07
CA VAL A 38 4.30 12.54 10.10
C VAL A 38 4.71 13.88 9.52
N GLU A 39 4.25 14.95 10.15
CA GLU A 39 4.48 16.34 9.74
C GLU A 39 5.69 16.93 10.48
N ASP A 40 6.36 17.88 9.81
CA ASP A 40 7.46 18.73 10.29
C ASP A 40 8.78 18.06 10.74
N ALA A 41 8.69 16.89 11.38
CA ALA A 41 9.80 16.16 11.99
C ALA A 41 9.86 14.69 11.54
N GLY A 42 9.30 14.37 10.37
CA GLY A 42 9.31 13.01 9.83
C GLY A 42 10.72 12.44 9.66
N HIS A 43 11.75 13.27 9.44
CA HIS A 43 13.15 12.82 9.43
C HIS A 43 13.65 12.20 10.73
N LEU A 44 13.14 12.64 11.88
CA LEU A 44 13.53 12.12 13.20
C LEU A 44 12.91 10.74 13.45
N VAL A 45 11.75 10.48 12.86
CA VAL A 45 11.06 9.20 12.98
C VAL A 45 11.72 8.17 12.08
N SER A 46 12.27 7.13 12.70
CA SER A 46 12.90 6.00 12.00
C SER A 46 11.98 4.78 11.91
N ARG A 47 11.05 4.63 12.86
CA ARG A 47 10.05 3.57 12.87
C ARG A 47 8.74 4.08 13.44
N LEU A 48 7.62 3.63 12.85
CA LEU A 48 6.31 3.74 13.47
C LEU A 48 5.88 2.36 13.97
N GLU A 49 5.41 2.29 15.21
CA GLU A 49 4.73 1.13 15.76
C GLU A 49 3.25 1.44 15.96
N PHE A 50 2.41 0.51 15.54
CA PHE A 50 0.96 0.57 15.64
C PHE A 50 0.50 -0.51 16.60
N CYS A 51 -0.05 -0.10 17.74
CA CYS A 51 -0.56 -1.01 18.73
C CYS A 51 -2.09 -1.08 18.63
N ILE A 52 -2.58 -2.32 18.47
CA ILE A 52 -4.00 -2.69 18.49
C ILE A 52 -4.17 -3.62 19.67
N ASP A 53 -5.02 -3.24 20.61
CA ASP A 53 -5.13 -3.91 21.91
C ASP A 53 -3.75 -4.00 22.60
N GLU A 54 -3.22 -5.22 22.78
CA GLU A 54 -1.92 -5.48 23.41
C GLU A 54 -0.81 -5.80 22.40
N ALA A 55 -1.11 -5.78 21.09
CA ALA A 55 -0.18 -6.20 20.03
C ALA A 55 0.30 -5.00 19.20
N CYS A 56 1.61 -4.80 19.15
CA CYS A 56 2.24 -3.76 18.34
C CYS A 56 2.87 -4.32 17.06
N HIS A 57 2.65 -3.61 15.95
CA HIS A 57 3.12 -3.97 14.62
C HIS A 57 3.87 -2.79 13.99
N SER A 58 5.00 -3.07 13.34
CA SER A 58 5.75 -2.05 12.62
C SER A 58 5.04 -1.64 11.34
N ALA A 59 4.96 -0.34 11.09
CA ALA A 59 4.54 0.24 9.83
C ALA A 59 5.45 -0.17 8.65
N GLN A 60 4.88 -0.18 7.44
CA GLN A 60 5.67 -0.14 6.21
C GLN A 60 6.02 1.31 5.87
N GLY A 61 7.28 1.53 5.48
CA GLY A 61 7.77 2.85 5.06
C GLY A 61 8.97 3.36 5.89
N PRO A 62 9.27 4.66 5.81
CA PRO A 62 8.51 5.67 5.08
C PRO A 62 8.55 5.39 3.57
N GLU A 63 7.43 5.58 2.88
CA GLU A 63 7.46 5.68 1.42
C GLU A 63 8.38 6.85 1.10
N GLU A 64 9.59 6.56 0.61
CA GLU A 64 10.47 7.60 0.13
C GLU A 64 9.75 8.21 -1.06
N THR A 65 9.21 9.42 -0.91
CA THR A 65 8.63 10.18 -2.02
C THR A 65 9.72 10.33 -3.08
N VAL A 66 9.76 9.40 -4.04
CA VAL A 66 10.63 9.50 -5.20
C VAL A 66 10.16 10.75 -5.93
N ARG A 67 10.93 11.84 -5.80
CA ARG A 67 10.72 13.09 -6.54
C ARG A 67 10.84 12.75 -8.03
N GLY A 68 9.72 12.40 -8.66
CA GLY A 68 9.67 11.98 -10.06
C GLY A 68 8.81 10.74 -10.40
N ALA A 69 8.01 10.19 -9.48
CA ALA A 69 7.07 9.12 -9.83
C ALA A 69 5.85 9.67 -10.61
N THR A 70 6.04 10.01 -11.89
CA THR A 70 4.93 10.01 -12.85
C THR A 70 4.49 8.55 -12.96
N GLY A 71 3.39 8.19 -12.27
CA GLY A 71 2.80 6.87 -12.35
C GLY A 71 2.40 6.54 -13.79
N GLY A 72 3.31 5.90 -14.53
CA GLY A 72 2.98 5.14 -15.71
C GLY A 72 2.38 3.80 -15.28
N PRO A 73 1.35 3.28 -15.95
CA PRO A 73 0.85 1.95 -15.66
C PRO A 73 1.98 0.93 -15.88
N THR A 74 2.26 0.13 -14.85
CA THR A 74 3.22 -0.96 -14.92
C THR A 74 2.64 -2.03 -15.85
N THR A 75 3.09 -2.07 -17.10
CA THR A 75 2.75 -3.16 -18.01
C THR A 75 3.44 -4.43 -17.52
N THR A 76 2.65 -5.30 -16.90
CA THR A 76 2.95 -6.72 -16.63
C THR A 76 3.58 -7.36 -17.87
N GLY A 77 4.82 -7.82 -17.74
CA GLY A 77 5.61 -8.38 -18.83
C GLY A 77 5.02 -9.67 -19.43
N ALA A 78 4.99 -9.72 -20.76
CA ALA A 78 4.95 -10.97 -21.51
C ALA A 78 6.39 -11.33 -21.94
N PRO A 79 6.80 -12.61 -21.90
CA PRO A 79 8.15 -13.00 -22.30
C PRO A 79 8.27 -13.16 -23.82
N GLY A 80 9.32 -12.56 -24.39
CA GLY A 80 9.93 -12.99 -25.65
C GLY A 80 10.13 -11.89 -26.70
N ALA A 81 11.37 -11.42 -26.86
CA ALA A 81 12.20 -11.66 -28.06
C ALA A 81 13.46 -10.79 -28.02
N HIS A 82 14.62 -11.46 -28.17
CA HIS A 82 15.91 -10.84 -28.46
C HIS A 82 16.00 -10.42 -29.93
N ALA A 83 16.50 -9.21 -30.17
CA ALA A 83 17.30 -8.75 -31.32
C ALA A 83 17.41 -7.22 -31.17
N GLY A 84 18.53 -6.53 -31.30
CA GLY A 84 19.90 -6.85 -31.69
C GLY A 84 20.68 -5.53 -31.61
N ASP A 85 22.00 -5.66 -31.52
CA ASP A 85 23.01 -4.61 -31.43
C ASP A 85 22.89 -3.50 -32.49
N ASP A 86 23.29 -2.27 -32.11
CA ASP A 86 24.23 -1.44 -32.87
C ASP A 86 24.75 -0.29 -31.99
N ALA A 87 26.06 -0.24 -31.83
CA ALA A 87 26.81 0.81 -31.15
C ALA A 87 27.11 1.95 -32.12
N ASP A 88 27.13 3.19 -31.63
CA ASP A 88 28.16 4.13 -32.08
C ASP A 88 28.44 5.20 -31.01
N ALA A 89 29.73 5.50 -30.86
CA ALA A 89 30.29 6.46 -29.94
C ALA A 89 30.64 7.73 -30.70
N ALA A 90 30.34 8.90 -30.14
CA ALA A 90 31.01 10.13 -30.54
C ALA A 90 31.14 11.12 -29.37
N THR A 91 32.38 11.30 -28.94
CA THR A 91 32.86 12.41 -28.10
C THR A 91 33.13 13.64 -28.97
N GLY A 92 32.69 14.83 -28.55
CA GLY A 92 33.20 16.11 -29.06
C GLY A 92 32.32 17.32 -28.71
N PRO A 93 32.88 18.55 -28.59
CA PRO A 93 32.82 19.31 -27.34
C PRO A 93 31.98 20.60 -27.38
N GLY A 94 31.54 21.02 -26.18
CA GLY A 94 31.49 22.43 -25.74
C GLY A 94 30.38 23.33 -26.28
N ALA A 95 29.41 23.66 -25.40
CA ALA A 95 28.82 25.00 -25.33
C ALA A 95 28.27 25.24 -23.92
N GLN A 96 29.08 25.88 -23.08
CA GLN A 96 28.62 26.58 -21.88
C GLN A 96 28.06 27.95 -22.30
N ALA A 97 26.88 28.28 -21.80
CA ALA A 97 26.37 29.63 -21.55
C ALA A 97 25.07 29.47 -20.76
N ASP A 98 24.67 30.28 -19.80
CA ASP A 98 25.31 31.25 -18.90
C ASP A 98 24.21 31.53 -17.84
N SER A 99 24.63 31.65 -16.59
CA SER A 99 24.06 32.37 -15.44
C SER A 99 22.55 32.62 -15.29
N GLY A 100 22.06 32.38 -14.07
CA GLY A 100 20.83 33.04 -13.62
C GLY A 100 20.28 32.67 -12.24
N ALA A 101 21.12 32.51 -11.21
CA ALA A 101 20.84 32.79 -9.78
C ALA A 101 21.85 32.04 -8.90
N GLN A 102 23.04 32.61 -8.70
CA GLN A 102 23.87 32.18 -7.58
C GLN A 102 23.26 32.78 -6.31
N ALA A 103 22.69 31.91 -5.48
CA ALA A 103 22.41 32.22 -4.09
C ALA A 103 23.73 32.57 -3.37
N ASP A 104 23.67 33.47 -2.39
CA ASP A 104 24.80 33.91 -1.59
C ASP A 104 25.59 32.72 -1.01
N PRO A 105 26.93 32.68 -1.15
CA PRO A 105 27.77 31.58 -0.62
C PRO A 105 27.82 31.49 0.91
N ASP A 106 27.29 32.49 1.63
CA ASP A 106 27.30 32.57 3.09
C ASP A 106 25.97 32.14 3.74
N GLU A 107 24.94 31.81 2.96
CA GLU A 107 23.75 31.08 3.45
C GLU A 107 23.94 29.57 3.26
N GLN A 108 25.10 29.07 3.71
CA GLN A 108 25.32 27.65 3.85
C GLN A 108 24.46 27.17 5.02
N ALA A 109 23.34 26.53 4.69
CA ALA A 109 22.55 25.77 5.65
C ALA A 109 23.51 24.90 6.47
N ASP A 110 23.42 25.05 7.79
CA ASP A 110 24.20 24.27 8.75
C ASP A 110 24.00 22.78 8.42
N PRO A 111 25.05 22.03 8.04
CA PRO A 111 24.92 20.62 7.66
C PRO A 111 24.43 19.74 8.81
N ASP A 112 24.50 20.26 10.04
CA ASP A 112 24.03 19.61 11.26
C ASP A 112 22.66 20.17 11.73
N ALA A 113 22.07 21.15 11.04
CA ALA A 113 20.71 21.57 11.34
C ALA A 113 19.73 20.44 10.92
N PRO A 114 18.82 20.01 11.83
CA PRO A 114 17.76 19.09 11.44
C PRO A 114 16.98 19.71 10.30
N ALA A 115 16.77 18.96 9.22
CA ALA A 115 15.99 19.42 8.09
C ALA A 115 14.56 19.70 8.56
N ALA A 116 14.29 20.96 8.91
CA ALA A 116 12.97 21.42 9.28
C ALA A 116 11.99 21.09 8.14
N GLY A 117 10.89 20.40 8.45
CA GLY A 117 9.78 20.26 7.52
C GLY A 117 9.77 19.01 6.63
N SER A 118 10.40 17.90 7.03
CA SER A 118 10.27 16.67 6.23
C SER A 118 9.01 15.90 6.59
N THR A 119 7.97 16.05 5.78
CA THR A 119 6.82 15.14 5.81
C THR A 119 7.23 13.75 5.35
N ARG A 120 6.79 12.71 6.05
CA ARG A 120 6.97 11.32 5.66
C ARG A 120 5.66 10.55 5.81
N VAL A 121 5.48 9.54 4.97
CA VAL A 121 4.25 8.75 4.90
C VAL A 121 4.55 7.29 5.17
N TRP A 122 3.79 6.68 6.07
CA TRP A 122 3.86 5.26 6.41
C TRP A 122 2.52 4.60 6.18
N THR A 123 2.57 3.32 5.85
CA THR A 123 1.39 2.51 5.56
C THR A 123 1.28 1.35 6.55
N LEU A 124 0.08 1.14 7.08
CA LEU A 124 -0.30 0.02 7.91
C LEU A 124 -1.21 -0.91 7.09
N ASP A 125 -0.78 -2.15 6.90
CA ASP A 125 -1.56 -3.20 6.25
C ASP A 125 -2.11 -4.18 7.29
N LEU A 126 -3.43 -4.31 7.33
CA LEU A 126 -4.15 -5.18 8.27
C LEU A 126 -4.90 -6.26 7.49
N MET A 127 -4.54 -7.52 7.71
CA MET A 127 -5.23 -8.64 7.04
C MET A 127 -6.64 -8.80 7.61
N MET A 128 -7.64 -8.45 6.80
CA MET A 128 -9.08 -8.59 7.08
C MET A 128 -9.52 -8.01 8.45
N THR A 129 -8.76 -7.06 9.01
CA THR A 129 -8.99 -6.47 10.32
C THR A 129 -9.14 -4.96 10.17
N ALA A 130 -10.14 -4.36 10.81
CA ALA A 130 -10.43 -2.94 10.75
C ALA A 130 -10.76 -2.46 12.18
N PRO A 131 -9.73 -2.21 13.02
CA PRO A 131 -9.96 -1.75 14.38
C PRO A 131 -10.54 -0.34 14.37
N ASP A 132 -11.33 -0.01 15.39
CA ASP A 132 -11.94 1.33 15.53
C ASP A 132 -10.92 2.36 16.03
N GLU A 133 -9.86 1.92 16.73
CA GLU A 133 -8.81 2.76 17.29
C GLU A 133 -7.44 2.09 17.16
N VAL A 134 -6.39 2.91 17.00
CA VAL A 134 -4.98 2.49 17.03
C VAL A 134 -4.15 3.44 17.88
N LEU A 135 -3.21 2.90 18.64
CA LEU A 135 -2.15 3.69 19.28
C LEU A 135 -0.92 3.71 18.36
N VAL A 136 -0.40 4.89 18.06
CA VAL A 136 0.75 5.10 17.18
C VAL A 136 1.92 5.61 17.99
N TRP A 137 3.05 4.91 17.92
CA TRP A 137 4.33 5.31 18.49
C TRP A 137 5.30 5.70 17.39
N ALA A 138 5.75 6.96 17.44
CA ALA A 138 6.88 7.42 16.65
C ALA A 138 8.18 7.18 17.40
N LEU A 139 9.04 6.37 16.80
CA LEU A 139 10.31 5.94 17.38
C LEU A 139 11.48 6.50 16.58
N ASP A 140 12.54 6.86 17.29
CA ASP A 140 13.82 7.21 16.66
C ASP A 140 14.62 5.95 16.25
N ALA A 141 15.85 6.14 15.79
CA ALA A 141 16.72 5.04 15.37
C ALA A 141 17.21 4.16 16.55
N GLY A 142 17.22 4.70 17.76
CA GLY A 142 17.53 3.98 19.00
C GLY A 142 16.36 3.15 19.54
N GLY A 143 15.14 3.45 19.09
CA GLY A 143 13.90 2.88 19.60
C GLY A 143 13.29 3.68 20.75
N ASP A 144 13.75 4.91 20.98
CA ASP A 144 13.15 5.82 21.94
C ASP A 144 11.85 6.41 21.37
N ILE A 145 10.81 6.53 22.22
CA ILE A 145 9.53 7.12 21.84
C ILE A 145 9.69 8.64 21.75
N LEU A 146 9.59 9.15 20.53
CA LEU A 146 9.53 10.58 20.22
C LEU A 146 8.11 11.13 20.43
N HIS A 147 7.09 10.34 20.08
CA HIS A 147 5.69 10.73 20.24
C HIS A 147 4.78 9.50 20.34
N GLU A 148 3.68 9.65 21.06
CA GLU A 148 2.62 8.65 21.20
C GLU A 148 1.26 9.33 20.98
N GLN A 149 0.39 8.75 20.14
CA GLN A 149 -0.95 9.27 19.92
C GLN A 149 -1.95 8.16 19.55
N SER A 150 -3.15 8.22 20.13
CA SER A 150 -4.29 7.38 19.76
C SER A 150 -5.12 8.03 18.65
N PHE A 151 -5.53 7.24 17.66
CA PHE A 151 -6.39 7.68 16.57
C PHE A 151 -7.59 6.76 16.42
N ALA A 152 -8.77 7.36 16.26
CA ALA A 152 -9.92 6.66 15.71
C ALA A 152 -9.72 6.44 14.20
N LEU A 153 -10.21 5.31 13.70
CA LEU A 153 -10.10 4.92 12.30
C LEU A 153 -11.47 4.87 11.63
N ASP A 154 -11.69 5.78 10.68
CA ASP A 154 -12.88 5.80 9.84
C ASP A 154 -12.63 5.02 8.54
N TRP A 155 -13.16 3.80 8.47
CA TRP A 155 -12.93 2.88 7.35
C TRP A 155 -13.95 3.05 6.21
N ALA A 156 -13.44 3.33 5.00
CA ALA A 156 -14.21 3.29 3.76
C ALA A 156 -13.90 2.04 2.94
N ARG A 157 -14.93 1.28 2.54
CA ARG A 157 -14.75 0.13 1.62
C ARG A 157 -14.32 0.63 0.24
N VAL A 158 -13.22 0.11 -0.29
CA VAL A 158 -12.66 0.50 -1.59
C VAL A 158 -12.74 -0.59 -2.66
N GLY A 159 -13.23 -1.78 -2.29
CA GLY A 159 -13.47 -2.87 -3.23
C GLY A 159 -14.27 -4.02 -2.64
N GLY A 160 -14.55 -5.02 -3.48
CA GLY A 160 -15.36 -6.18 -3.11
C GLY A 160 -16.87 -5.92 -3.14
N SER A 161 -17.64 -6.72 -2.41
CA SER A 161 -19.11 -6.61 -2.32
C SER A 161 -19.59 -6.68 -0.87
N GLU A 162 -20.83 -6.31 -0.61
CA GLU A 162 -21.42 -6.47 0.73
C GLU A 162 -21.48 -7.93 1.16
N GLU A 163 -21.81 -8.84 0.23
CA GLU A 163 -21.89 -10.28 0.49
C GLU A 163 -20.53 -10.92 0.78
N CYS A 164 -19.45 -10.41 0.17
CA CYS A 164 -18.13 -11.02 0.25
C CYS A 164 -17.11 -10.25 1.08
N GLY A 165 -17.48 -9.08 1.57
CA GLY A 165 -16.51 -8.14 2.11
C GLY A 165 -15.55 -7.66 1.03
N GLY A 166 -14.39 -7.19 1.48
CA GLY A 166 -13.37 -6.61 0.61
C GLY A 166 -12.54 -5.56 1.33
N PRO A 167 -11.49 -5.06 0.67
CA PRO A 167 -10.54 -4.12 1.25
C PRO A 167 -11.23 -2.82 1.67
N ALA A 168 -10.78 -2.29 2.80
CA ALA A 168 -11.14 -0.98 3.28
C ALA A 168 -9.89 -0.11 3.44
N ARG A 169 -10.07 1.20 3.34
CA ARG A 169 -9.04 2.21 3.57
C ARG A 169 -9.54 3.16 4.65
N ALA A 170 -8.69 3.45 5.63
CA ALA A 170 -8.99 4.49 6.62
C ALA A 170 -8.59 5.88 6.08
N ASP A 171 -9.21 6.93 6.60
CA ASP A 171 -8.74 8.30 6.37
C ASP A 171 -7.29 8.49 6.86
N PRO A 172 -6.49 9.37 6.22
CA PRO A 172 -5.12 9.61 6.65
C PRO A 172 -5.04 10.16 8.08
N LEU A 173 -4.12 9.61 8.87
CA LEU A 173 -3.80 10.06 10.21
C LEU A 173 -2.64 11.05 10.16
N PHE A 174 -2.74 12.16 10.87
CA PHE A 174 -1.70 13.19 10.92
C PHE A 174 -1.04 13.19 12.30
N LEU A 175 0.26 12.94 12.33
CA LEU A 175 1.06 12.87 13.54
C LEU A 175 2.08 14.02 13.54
N THR A 176 2.02 14.87 14.55
CA THR A 176 3.02 15.94 14.75
C THR A 176 4.00 15.52 15.84
N VAL A 177 5.28 15.41 15.49
CA VAL A 177 6.36 15.15 16.45
C VAL A 177 6.96 16.49 16.87
N GLY A 178 6.96 16.78 18.16
CA GLY A 178 7.36 18.07 18.74
C GLY A 178 8.63 18.03 19.57
#